data_AF-A0A8D8FCA8-F1
#
_entry.id   AF-A0A8D8FCA8-F1
#
_cell.length_a   1.000
_cell.length_b   1.000
_cell.length_c   1.000
_cell.angle_alpha   90.00
_cell.angle_beta   90.00
_cell.angle_gamma   90.00
#
_symmetry.space_group_name_H-M   'P 1'
#
loop_
_entity.id
_entity.type
_entity.pdbx_description
1 polymer ?
#
loop_
_entity_poly.entity_id
_entity_poly.type
_entity_poly.pdbx_seq_one_letter_code
_entity_poly.pdbx_strand_id
1 'polypeptide(L)'
;MCTSWLQSCCLQWRSWIRPLLILVYVLFVVIVVPLLIVNSVKDGFSRKDQLILIGGLFVLSAIPISIWQITQHVVHFTRPILQKHIIRILWMVPIYALNAWLSLLFPRHAIYMDSIRECYEAYVIYNFMKYLLNYLNLEMDLERTLEYKPPVRHF
;
A
#
# COMPACT_ATOMS: atom_id res chain seq x y z
N MET A 1 -24.98 27.19 -13.93
CA MET A 1 -25.53 26.20 -12.96
C MET A 1 -24.85 24.83 -13.04
N CYS A 2 -24.31 24.39 -14.19
CA CYS A 2 -23.62 23.09 -14.31
C CYS A 2 -22.16 23.07 -13.82
N THR A 3 -21.54 24.23 -13.61
CA THR A 3 -20.13 24.37 -13.18
C THR A 3 -19.94 24.32 -11.66
N SER A 4 -20.95 24.71 -10.87
CA SER A 4 -20.89 24.70 -9.40
C SER A 4 -20.91 23.28 -8.82
N TRP A 5 -21.62 22.34 -9.44
CA TRP A 5 -21.69 20.95 -9.01
C TRP A 5 -20.36 20.20 -9.18
N LEU A 6 -19.64 20.44 -10.28
CA LEU A 6 -18.31 19.87 -10.53
C LEU A 6 -17.28 20.40 -9.52
N GLN A 7 -17.33 21.69 -9.20
CA GLN A 7 -16.44 22.31 -8.21
C GLN A 7 -16.72 21.83 -6.78
N SER A 8 -18.00 21.74 -6.38
CA SER A 8 -18.38 21.18 -5.07
C SER A 8 -18.03 19.70 -4.95
N CYS A 9 -18.20 18.92 -6.03
CA CYS A 9 -17.79 17.50 -6.06
C CYS A 9 -16.27 17.34 -5.88
N CYS A 10 -15.47 18.16 -6.56
CA CYS A 10 -14.01 18.17 -6.41
C CYS A 10 -13.55 18.64 -5.01
N LEU A 11 -14.22 19.63 -4.41
CA LEU A 11 -13.88 20.14 -3.07
C LEU A 11 -14.29 19.18 -1.95
N GLN A 12 -15.42 18.48 -2.08
CA GLN A 12 -15.88 17.46 -1.13
C GLN A 12 -15.31 16.06 -1.39
N TRP A 13 -14.45 15.87 -2.40
CA TRP A 13 -13.81 14.59 -2.73
C TRP A 13 -13.24 13.85 -1.51
N ARG A 14 -12.66 14.58 -0.53
CA ARG A 14 -12.12 14.02 0.72
C ARG A 14 -13.16 13.39 1.64
N SER A 15 -14.40 13.86 1.60
CA SER A 15 -15.50 13.30 2.39
C SER A 15 -16.08 12.06 1.72
N TRP A 16 -16.11 12.03 0.38
CA TRP A 16 -16.61 10.91 -0.41
C TRP A 16 -15.65 9.73 -0.53
N ILE A 17 -14.34 9.96 -0.43
CA ILE A 17 -13.34 8.89 -0.58
C ILE A 17 -13.46 7.82 0.52
N ARG A 18 -13.81 8.21 1.76
CA ARG A 18 -13.95 7.29 2.89
C ARG A 18 -15.14 6.31 2.73
N PRO A 19 -16.38 6.77 2.51
CA PRO A 19 -17.51 5.87 2.29
C PRO A 19 -17.35 5.08 0.99
N LEU A 20 -16.77 5.65 -0.06
CA LEU A 20 -16.51 4.94 -1.31
C LEU A 20 -15.54 3.77 -1.12
N LEU A 21 -14.44 3.97 -0.40
CA LEU A 21 -13.48 2.90 -0.11
C LEU A 21 -14.11 1.78 0.73
N ILE A 22 -14.92 2.14 1.73
CA ILE A 22 -15.65 1.17 2.55
C ILE A 22 -16.63 0.37 1.68
N LEU A 23 -17.39 1.03 0.80
CA LEU A 23 -18.37 0.38 -0.06
C LEU A 23 -17.69 -0.57 -1.06
N VAL A 24 -16.63 -0.12 -1.73
CA VAL A 24 -15.83 -0.95 -2.65
C VAL A 24 -15.24 -2.16 -1.93
N TYR A 25 -14.70 -1.96 -0.73
CA TYR A 25 -14.17 -3.04 0.09
C TYR A 25 -15.26 -4.04 0.51
N VAL A 26 -16.40 -3.57 1.03
CA VAL A 26 -17.53 -4.44 1.41
C VAL A 26 -18.02 -5.25 0.21
N LEU A 27 -18.14 -4.62 -0.95
CA LEU A 27 -18.52 -5.30 -2.19
C LEU A 27 -17.49 -6.38 -2.58
N PHE A 28 -16.20 -6.07 -2.47
CA PHE A 28 -15.13 -7.05 -2.70
C PHE A 28 -15.23 -8.24 -1.72
N VAL A 29 -15.46 -8.01 -0.43
CA VAL A 29 -15.64 -9.07 0.57
C VAL A 29 -16.86 -9.95 0.24
N VAL A 30 -17.99 -9.33 -0.12
CA VAL A 30 -19.23 -10.05 -0.48
C VAL A 30 -19.07 -10.89 -1.74
N ILE A 31 -18.12 -10.58 -2.62
CA ILE A 31 -17.83 -11.40 -3.80
C ILE A 31 -16.80 -12.49 -3.48
N VAL A 32 -15.70 -12.13 -2.82
CA VAL A 32 -14.56 -13.02 -2.57
C VAL A 32 -14.89 -14.10 -1.55
N VAL A 33 -15.56 -13.76 -0.45
CA VAL A 33 -15.85 -14.72 0.63
C VAL A 33 -16.76 -15.85 0.15
N PRO A 34 -17.89 -15.60 -0.55
CA PRO A 34 -18.72 -16.67 -1.08
C PRO A 34 -18.02 -17.52 -2.15
N LEU A 35 -17.20 -16.91 -3.01
CA LEU A 35 -16.40 -17.65 -3.99
C LEU A 35 -15.46 -18.65 -3.33
N LEU A 36 -14.76 -18.23 -2.26
CA LEU A 36 -13.86 -19.10 -1.50
C LEU A 36 -14.63 -20.24 -0.83
N ILE A 37 -15.76 -19.94 -0.19
CA ILE A 37 -16.58 -20.96 0.49
C ILE A 37 -17.10 -21.99 -0.51
N VAL A 38 -17.65 -21.56 -1.66
CA VAL A 38 -18.16 -22.49 -2.68
C VAL A 38 -17.05 -23.38 -3.23
N ASN A 39 -15.85 -22.83 -3.42
CA ASN A 39 -14.71 -23.62 -3.87
C ASN A 39 -14.27 -24.65 -2.81
N SER A 40 -14.14 -24.23 -1.55
CA SER A 40 -13.77 -25.11 -0.43
C SER A 40 -14.80 -26.21 -0.13
N VAL A 41 -16.09 -25.97 -0.41
CA VAL A 41 -17.14 -26.98 -0.22
C VAL A 41 -17.13 -28.03 -1.33
N LYS A 42 -16.79 -27.63 -2.57
CA LYS A 42 -16.76 -28.56 -3.73
C LYS A 42 -15.59 -29.53 -3.69
N ASP A 43 -14.42 -29.08 -3.23
CA ASP A 43 -13.20 -29.90 -3.22
C ASP A 43 -13.13 -30.85 -2.01
N GLY A 44 -14.06 -30.74 -1.06
CA GLY A 44 -13.96 -31.37 0.26
C GLY A 44 -12.88 -30.68 1.10
N PHE A 45 -13.10 -30.55 2.41
CA PHE A 45 -12.23 -29.77 3.32
C PHE A 45 -10.78 -30.29 3.36
N SER A 46 -9.95 -29.88 2.40
CA SER A 46 -8.53 -30.21 2.33
C SER A 46 -7.73 -29.27 3.23
N ARG A 47 -6.57 -29.72 3.72
CA ARG A 47 -5.66 -28.88 4.52
C ARG A 47 -5.25 -27.60 3.78
N LYS A 48 -5.14 -27.66 2.44
CA LYS A 48 -4.79 -26.49 1.61
C LYS A 48 -5.86 -25.41 1.65
N ASP A 49 -7.13 -25.80 1.58
CA ASP A 49 -8.24 -24.86 1.61
C ASP A 49 -8.37 -24.18 2.97
N GLN A 50 -8.11 -24.92 4.06
CA GLN A 50 -8.03 -24.33 5.41
C GLN A 50 -6.97 -23.24 5.50
N LEU A 51 -5.78 -23.45 4.92
CA LEU A 51 -4.71 -22.45 4.90
C LEU A 51 -5.08 -21.23 4.05
N ILE A 52 -5.73 -21.44 2.91
CA ILE A 52 -6.20 -20.36 2.03
C ILE A 52 -7.28 -19.52 2.71
N LEU A 53 -8.20 -20.13 3.45
CA LEU A 53 -9.27 -19.43 4.19
C LEU A 53 -8.69 -18.62 5.35
N ILE A 54 -7.82 -19.22 6.16
CA ILE A 54 -7.18 -18.54 7.28
C ILE A 54 -6.31 -17.39 6.77
N GLY A 55 -5.45 -17.63 5.79
CA GLY A 55 -4.61 -16.59 5.18
C GLY A 55 -5.46 -15.49 4.53
N GLY A 56 -6.52 -15.86 3.82
CA GLY A 56 -7.47 -14.94 3.21
C GLY A 56 -8.13 -14.02 4.25
N LEU A 57 -8.53 -14.54 5.41
CA LEU A 57 -9.10 -13.73 6.49
C LEU A 57 -8.14 -12.64 6.99
N PHE A 58 -6.86 -12.99 7.19
CA PHE A 58 -5.84 -12.02 7.61
C PHE A 58 -5.54 -10.99 6.52
N VAL A 59 -5.50 -11.39 5.25
CA VAL A 59 -5.30 -10.45 4.14
C VAL A 59 -6.49 -9.53 3.97
N LEU A 60 -7.70 -10.07 4.10
CA LEU A 60 -8.93 -9.30 4.06
C LEU A 60 -8.97 -8.26 5.18
N SER A 61 -8.43 -8.51 6.37
CA SER A 61 -8.35 -7.49 7.42
C SER A 61 -7.18 -6.51 7.26
N ALA A 62 -6.02 -6.97 6.77
CA ALA A 62 -4.83 -6.13 6.62
C ALA A 62 -4.98 -5.06 5.53
N ILE A 63 -5.57 -5.42 4.38
CA ILE A 63 -5.78 -4.50 3.24
C ILE A 63 -6.59 -3.24 3.61
N PRO A 64 -7.80 -3.33 4.22
CA PRO A 64 -8.60 -2.15 4.53
C PRO A 64 -7.94 -1.28 5.60
N ILE A 65 -7.25 -1.87 6.57
CA ILE A 65 -6.49 -1.11 7.59
C ILE A 65 -5.40 -0.29 6.91
N SER A 66 -4.63 -0.91 6.00
CA SER A 66 -3.57 -0.20 5.28
C SER A 66 -4.12 0.87 4.33
N ILE A 67 -5.16 0.56 3.55
CA ILE A 67 -5.82 1.52 2.66
C ILE A 67 -6.39 2.70 3.47
N TRP A 68 -6.97 2.45 4.64
CA TRP A 68 -7.43 3.50 5.53
C TRP A 68 -6.29 4.41 5.96
N GLN A 69 -5.16 3.83 6.40
CA GLN A 69 -3.98 4.59 6.79
C GLN A 69 -3.42 5.43 5.62
N ILE A 70 -3.30 4.85 4.42
CA ILE A 70 -2.89 5.57 3.21
C ILE A 70 -3.84 6.74 2.93
N THR A 71 -5.15 6.51 3.05
CA THR A 71 -6.17 7.55 2.85
C THR A 71 -6.04 8.67 3.85
N GLN A 72 -5.74 8.39 5.12
CA GLN A 72 -5.48 9.43 6.12
C GLN A 72 -4.27 10.28 5.75
N HIS A 73 -3.20 9.68 5.22
CA HIS A 73 -2.06 10.44 4.70
C HIS A 73 -2.45 11.26 3.45
N VAL A 74 -3.29 10.75 2.55
CA VAL A 74 -3.74 11.52 1.37
C VAL A 74 -4.64 12.70 1.78
N VAL A 75 -5.52 12.48 2.76
CA VAL A 75 -6.42 13.52 3.28
C VAL A 75 -5.67 14.55 4.11
N HIS A 76 -4.69 14.19 4.92
CA HIS A 76 -3.95 15.16 5.74
C HIS A 76 -2.61 15.53 5.10
N PHE A 77 -2.64 16.01 3.85
CA PHE A 77 -1.45 16.34 3.04
C PHE A 77 -0.79 17.66 3.47
N THR A 78 -0.07 17.67 4.60
CA THR A 78 0.55 18.89 5.15
C THR A 78 1.93 19.18 4.56
N ARG A 79 2.78 18.16 4.39
CA ARG A 79 4.14 18.29 3.86
C ARG A 79 4.32 17.41 2.62
N PRO A 80 3.92 17.88 1.42
CA PRO A 80 3.84 17.05 0.22
C PRO A 80 5.19 16.44 -0.20
N ILE A 81 6.30 17.14 0.06
CA ILE A 81 7.65 16.70 -0.30
C ILE A 81 8.05 15.41 0.42
N LEU A 82 7.66 15.25 1.69
CA LEU A 82 7.95 14.08 2.52
C LEU A 82 6.86 13.02 2.36
N GLN A 83 5.60 13.45 2.41
CA GLN A 83 4.43 12.58 2.49
C GLN A 83 4.22 11.71 1.25
N LYS A 84 4.61 12.20 0.07
CA LYS A 84 4.59 11.39 -1.16
C LYS A 84 5.47 10.14 -1.06
N HIS A 85 6.61 10.22 -0.37
CA HIS A 85 7.50 9.08 -0.18
C HIS A 85 6.94 8.12 0.88
N ILE A 86 6.38 8.65 1.97
CA ILE A 86 5.71 7.85 3.01
C ILE A 86 4.58 7.02 2.40
N ILE A 87 3.72 7.62 1.56
CA ILE A 87 2.60 6.91 0.93
C ILE A 87 3.10 5.76 0.05
N ARG A 88 4.16 5.98 -0.73
CA ARG A 88 4.79 4.92 -1.54
C ARG A 88 5.33 3.79 -0.65
N ILE A 89 5.94 4.09 0.49
CA ILE A 89 6.41 3.05 1.41
C ILE A 89 5.22 2.27 2.00
N LEU A 90 4.15 2.97 2.36
CA LEU A 90 2.99 2.36 3.03
C LEU A 90 2.23 1.35 2.17
N TRP A 91 2.32 1.48 0.84
CA TRP A 91 1.81 0.50 -0.12
C TRP A 91 2.49 -0.88 -0.04
N MET A 92 3.59 -1.02 0.69
CA MET A 92 4.25 -2.31 0.92
C MET A 92 3.33 -3.34 1.58
N VAL A 93 2.56 -2.94 2.60
CA VAL A 93 1.67 -3.84 3.35
C VAL A 93 0.63 -4.55 2.44
N PRO A 94 -0.18 -3.85 1.63
CA PRO A 94 -1.18 -4.49 0.78
C PRO A 94 -0.54 -5.33 -0.33
N ILE A 95 0.60 -4.90 -0.89
CA ILE A 95 1.31 -5.68 -1.92
C ILE A 95 1.82 -7.01 -1.34
N TYR A 96 2.42 -6.98 -0.15
CA TYR A 96 2.95 -8.19 0.49
C TYR A 96 1.83 -9.12 0.93
N ALA A 97 0.73 -8.58 1.49
CA ALA A 97 -0.44 -9.36 1.88
C ALA A 97 -1.07 -10.06 0.67
N LEU A 98 -1.29 -9.34 -0.43
CA LEU A 98 -1.82 -9.92 -1.67
C LEU A 98 -0.88 -10.96 -2.28
N ASN A 99 0.43 -10.68 -2.32
CA ASN A 99 1.43 -11.64 -2.81
C ASN A 99 1.39 -12.95 -2.01
N ALA A 100 1.41 -12.86 -0.67
CA ALA A 100 1.39 -14.05 0.19
C ALA A 100 0.14 -14.91 -0.04
N TRP A 101 -1.02 -14.28 -0.22
CA TRP A 101 -2.28 -15.00 -0.45
C TRP A 101 -2.38 -15.55 -1.87
N LEU A 102 -1.96 -14.80 -2.89
CA LEU A 102 -1.93 -15.27 -4.28
C LEU A 102 -0.95 -16.41 -4.49
N SER A 103 0.20 -16.41 -3.81
CA SER A 103 1.16 -17.52 -3.85
C SER A 103 0.60 -18.80 -3.23
N LEU A 104 -0.33 -18.71 -2.27
CA LEU A 104 -1.06 -19.85 -1.73
C LEU A 104 -2.13 -20.37 -2.71
N LEU A 105 -2.85 -19.49 -3.41
CA LEU A 105 -3.86 -19.89 -4.41
C LEU A 105 -3.22 -20.47 -5.68
N PHE A 106 -2.16 -19.85 -6.18
CA PHE A 106 -1.58 -20.15 -7.48
C PHE A 106 -0.06 -20.38 -7.38
N PRO A 107 0.39 -21.53 -6.87
CA PRO A 107 1.81 -21.82 -6.67
C PRO A 107 2.63 -21.78 -7.96
N ARG A 108 2.02 -22.06 -9.12
CA ARG A 108 2.69 -21.94 -10.43
C ARG A 108 3.03 -20.50 -10.81
N HIS A 109 2.25 -19.53 -10.34
CA HIS A 109 2.46 -18.11 -10.63
C HIS A 109 3.21 -17.37 -9.52
N ALA A 110 3.48 -18.05 -8.39
CA ALA A 110 4.15 -17.46 -7.23
C ALA A 110 5.49 -16.81 -7.59
N ILE A 111 6.30 -17.46 -8.44
CA ILE A 111 7.62 -16.95 -8.87
C ILE A 111 7.51 -15.57 -9.55
N TYR A 112 6.47 -15.37 -10.38
CA TYR A 112 6.26 -14.08 -11.04
C TYR A 112 5.82 -13.00 -10.06
N MET A 113 4.92 -13.33 -9.13
CA MET A 113 4.44 -12.39 -8.12
C MET A 113 5.56 -12.00 -7.15
N ASP A 114 6.36 -12.97 -6.72
CA ASP A 114 7.54 -12.74 -5.88
C ASP A 114 8.54 -11.82 -6.60
N SER A 115 8.80 -12.05 -7.89
CA SER A 115 9.68 -11.17 -8.68
C SER A 115 9.21 -9.71 -8.69
N ILE A 116 7.91 -9.47 -8.84
CA ILE A 116 7.31 -8.12 -8.79
C ILE A 116 7.50 -7.51 -7.39
N ARG A 117 7.32 -8.32 -6.33
CA ARG A 117 7.55 -7.88 -4.95
C ARG A 117 9.00 -7.45 -4.73
N GLU A 118 9.97 -8.22 -5.19
CA GLU A 118 11.40 -7.87 -5.09
C GLU A 118 11.71 -6.55 -5.84
N CYS A 119 11.15 -6.35 -7.04
CA CYS A 119 11.30 -5.08 -7.77
C CYS A 119 10.67 -3.91 -7.00
N TYR A 120 9.51 -4.13 -6.38
CA TYR A 120 8.85 -3.12 -5.56
C TYR A 120 9.66 -2.77 -4.31
N GLU A 121 10.30 -3.76 -3.69
CA GLU A 121 11.16 -3.55 -2.53
C GLU A 121 12.33 -2.61 -2.85
N ALA A 122 13.00 -2.82 -4.00
CA ALA A 122 14.05 -1.92 -4.47
C ALA A 122 13.54 -0.49 -4.67
N TYR A 123 12.32 -0.33 -5.22
CA TYR A 123 11.67 0.97 -5.35
C TYR A 123 11.37 1.61 -3.99
N VAL A 124 10.89 0.84 -3.00
CA VAL A 124 10.61 1.32 -1.65
C VAL A 124 11.88 1.83 -0.97
N ILE A 125 13.00 1.08 -1.06
CA ILE A 125 14.30 1.48 -0.51
C ILE A 125 14.78 2.81 -1.12
N TYR A 126 14.64 2.97 -2.44
CA TYR A 126 14.96 4.23 -3.10
C TYR A 126 14.11 5.40 -2.55
N ASN A 127 12.80 5.19 -2.38
CA ASN A 127 11.92 6.22 -1.83
C ASN A 127 12.23 6.52 -0.36
N PHE A 128 12.62 5.52 0.41
CA PHE A 128 13.05 5.69 1.80
C PHE A 128 14.33 6.54 1.88
N MET A 129 15.33 6.27 1.02
CA MET A 129 16.53 7.08 0.94
C MET A 129 16.21 8.54 0.57
N LYS A 130 15.37 8.74 -0.45
CA LYS A 130 14.91 10.08 -0.85
C LYS A 130 14.10 10.78 0.25
N TYR A 131 13.33 10.03 1.03
CA TYR A 131 12.61 10.56 2.18
C TYR A 131 13.59 11.12 3.22
N LEU A 132 14.59 10.33 3.63
CA LEU A 132 15.61 10.76 4.59
C LEU A 132 16.40 11.98 4.09
N LEU A 133 16.79 11.99 2.81
CA LEU A 133 17.52 13.12 2.23
C LEU A 133 16.70 14.41 2.27
N ASN A 134 15.42 14.35 1.87
CA ASN A 134 14.54 15.51 1.91
C ASN A 134 14.25 15.95 3.35
N TYR A 135 14.13 15.01 4.28
CA TYR A 135 13.95 15.30 5.69
C TYR A 135 15.15 16.09 6.25
N LEU A 136 16.37 15.62 5.95
CA LEU A 136 17.60 16.23 6.43
C LEU A 136 17.88 17.60 5.79
N ASN A 137 17.59 17.75 4.49
CA ASN A 137 17.68 19.04 3.80
C ASN A 137 16.73 20.08 4.41
N LEU A 138 15.51 19.68 4.83
CA LEU A 138 14.55 20.61 5.43
C LEU A 138 14.94 21.06 6.85
N GLU A 139 15.63 20.22 7.61
CA GLU A 139 15.97 20.53 9.02
C GLU A 139 17.37 21.10 9.21
N MET A 140 18.35 20.66 8.43
CA MET A 140 19.78 20.95 8.70
C MET A 140 20.53 21.56 7.50
N ASP A 141 19.84 21.96 6.42
CA ASP A 141 20.48 22.47 5.21
C ASP A 141 21.65 21.54 4.77
N LEU A 142 21.34 20.24 4.66
CA LEU A 142 22.34 19.20 4.45
C LEU A 142 23.28 19.52 3.29
N GLU A 143 22.77 20.07 2.19
CA GLU A 143 23.58 20.51 1.04
C GLU A 143 24.69 21.48 1.43
N ARG A 144 24.40 22.49 2.27
CA ARG A 144 25.41 23.41 2.78
C ARG A 144 26.38 22.71 3.73
N THR A 145 25.85 21.88 4.63
CA THR A 145 26.69 21.13 5.57
C THR A 145 27.67 20.20 4.84
N LEU A 146 27.24 19.59 3.73
CA LEU A 146 28.09 18.76 2.87
C LEU A 146 29.11 19.60 2.09
N GLU A 147 28.73 20.79 1.62
CA GLU A 147 29.63 21.73 0.93
C GLU A 147 30.79 22.19 1.81
N TYR A 148 30.52 22.48 3.09
CA TYR A 148 31.55 22.89 4.05
C TYR A 148 32.29 21.72 4.71
N LYS A 149 31.92 20.46 4.43
CA LYS A 149 32.54 19.30 5.07
C LYS A 149 33.96 19.08 4.51
N PRO A 150 35.02 19.15 5.34
CA PRO A 150 36.39 18.94 4.87
C PRO A 150 36.58 17.49 4.37
N PRO A 151 37.44 17.27 3.36
CA PRO A 151 37.70 15.93 2.83
C PRO A 151 38.36 15.05 3.89
N VAL A 152 37.86 13.81 4.03
CA VAL A 152 38.45 12.82 4.93
C VAL A 152 39.74 12.30 4.29
N ARG A 153 40.84 12.33 5.03
CA ARG A 153 42.12 11.80 4.55
C ARG A 153 42.03 10.29 4.45
N HIS A 154 42.14 9.76 3.24
CA HIS A 154 42.39 8.34 3.02
C HIS A 154 43.90 8.12 3.16
N PHE A 155 44.30 7.28 4.13
CA PHE A 155 45.68 6.84 4.33
C PHE A 155 46.02 5.69 3.38
#